data_AF-T1AP84-F1
#
_entry.id   AF-T1AP84-F1
#
_cell.length_a   1.000
_cell.length_b   1.000
_cell.length_c   1.000
_cell.angle_alpha   90.00
_cell.angle_beta   90.00
_cell.angle_gamma   90.00
#
_symmetry.space_group_name_H-M   'P 1'
#
loop_
_entity.id
_entity.type
_entity.pdbx_description
1 polymer ?
#
loop_
_entity_poly.entity_id
_entity_poly.type
_entity_poly.pdbx_seq_one_letter_code
_entity_poly.pdbx_strand_id
1 'polypeptide(L)'
;LGLSARAVAADSGAIGGRISHEFHVLADAGEDRLALSDGSDYAANVELAESLPRASPRALAREPLSHETVPADGQSARMGKDPRRTVRIDILEREGAEPVAVALRADHELNLVKAAKRLGTASLMPRAAIRGRFGCDPTSLGPVGLAILLVADHAAAELSDFTSGANADGRYLNGINWGRDCPEPERMDLRLVAEGDPSPDGQGHLHLVRGIEVGHIFQLGTEYSERMNARFRDETGGETAFWMGCYGIGVSRIVAAAVEQHHDALGIVWPLPLAPFDFAIAPIGGNASGHVLEVAQDLENRLEQEHRSVLFDDRGLRTGAMFADLDLIGIPHRLVVSERGLSRGIIEWRERSTQKMEEIPLDS
;
A
#
# COMPACT_ATOMS: atom_id res chain seq x y z
N LEU A 1 -3.61 -7.95 -18.14
CA LEU A 1 -4.22 -6.61 -18.11
C LEU A 1 -3.23 -5.47 -18.40
N GLY A 2 -1.93 -5.73 -18.57
CA GLY A 2 -0.95 -4.65 -18.82
C GLY A 2 -0.65 -3.78 -17.60
N LEU A 3 -0.84 -4.33 -16.40
CA LEU A 3 -0.62 -3.63 -15.13
C LEU A 3 0.67 -4.12 -14.48
N SER A 4 1.48 -3.20 -13.96
CA SER A 4 2.58 -3.53 -13.06
C SER A 4 1.98 -3.85 -11.69
N ALA A 5 1.90 -5.13 -11.38
CA ALA A 5 1.28 -5.63 -10.16
C ALA A 5 2.20 -6.58 -9.39
N ARG A 6 2.00 -6.66 -8.08
CA ARG A 6 2.74 -7.55 -7.18
C ARG A 6 1.80 -8.31 -6.27
N ALA A 7 2.04 -9.61 -6.15
CA ALA A 7 1.46 -10.41 -5.09
C ALA A 7 2.33 -10.21 -3.84
N VAL A 8 1.71 -9.94 -2.69
CA VAL A 8 2.39 -9.71 -1.42
C VAL A 8 1.77 -10.59 -0.35
N ALA A 9 2.58 -11.09 0.57
CA ALA A 9 2.06 -11.75 1.76
C ALA A 9 1.31 -10.74 2.63
N ALA A 10 0.15 -11.13 3.16
CA ALA A 10 -0.73 -10.24 3.90
C ALA A 10 -1.22 -10.85 5.21
N ASP A 11 -1.79 -10.00 6.07
CA ASP A 11 -2.51 -10.51 7.23
C ASP A 11 -3.82 -11.18 6.79
N SER A 12 -4.20 -12.27 7.44
CA SER A 12 -5.50 -12.91 7.21
C SER A 12 -6.66 -12.19 7.91
N GLY A 13 -6.33 -11.30 8.85
CA GLY A 13 -7.26 -10.37 9.48
C GLY A 13 -8.50 -11.05 10.07
N ALA A 14 -9.63 -10.35 9.97
CA ALA A 14 -10.91 -10.82 10.50
C ALA A 14 -11.59 -11.91 9.66
N ILE A 15 -11.18 -12.08 8.39
CA ILE A 15 -11.67 -13.17 7.51
C ILE A 15 -11.16 -14.53 8.04
N GLY A 16 -10.04 -14.52 8.75
CA GLY A 16 -9.42 -15.72 9.28
C GLY A 16 -8.71 -16.52 8.19
N GLY A 17 -8.20 -17.68 8.58
CA GLY A 17 -7.31 -18.47 7.75
C GLY A 17 -5.83 -18.27 8.08
N ARG A 18 -4.99 -19.11 7.49
CA ARG A 18 -3.57 -19.26 7.88
C ARG A 18 -2.61 -18.50 6.97
N ILE A 19 -2.94 -18.40 5.69
CA ILE A 19 -2.09 -17.84 4.65
C ILE A 19 -2.99 -17.00 3.75
N SER A 20 -2.61 -15.74 3.53
CA SER A 20 -3.26 -14.86 2.57
C SER A 20 -2.22 -14.11 1.73
N HIS A 21 -2.62 -13.79 0.51
CA HIS A 21 -1.85 -12.91 -0.37
C HIS A 21 -2.78 -11.86 -0.97
N GLU A 22 -2.31 -10.62 -0.97
CA GLU A 22 -2.91 -9.50 -1.66
C GLU A 22 -2.24 -9.32 -3.02
N PHE A 23 -3.00 -8.85 -4.01
CA PHE A 23 -2.52 -8.48 -5.33
C PHE A 23 -2.68 -6.97 -5.48
N HIS A 24 -1.55 -6.28 -5.62
CA HIS A 24 -1.51 -4.82 -5.68
C HIS A 24 -1.07 -4.35 -7.05
N VAL A 25 -1.77 -3.35 -7.60
CA VAL A 25 -1.22 -2.54 -8.69
C VAL A 25 -0.33 -1.47 -8.07
N LEU A 26 0.92 -1.38 -8.52
CA LEU A 26 1.87 -0.41 -7.97
C LEU A 26 1.51 1.00 -8.46
N ALA A 27 1.21 1.89 -7.51
CA ALA A 27 0.82 3.27 -7.78
C ALA A 27 1.03 4.15 -6.52
N ASP A 28 1.54 5.37 -6.71
CA ASP A 28 1.81 6.31 -5.60
C ASP A 28 0.54 6.74 -4.85
N ALA A 29 -0.62 6.71 -5.53
CA ALA A 29 -1.93 6.97 -4.92
C ALA A 29 -2.46 5.80 -4.09
N GLY A 30 -1.76 4.66 -4.07
CA GLY A 30 -2.13 3.48 -3.29
C GLY A 30 -2.23 3.75 -1.79
N GLU A 31 -3.28 3.22 -1.18
CA GLU A 31 -3.52 3.33 0.26
C GLU A 31 -2.56 2.42 1.05
N ASP A 32 -2.28 1.25 0.51
CA ASP A 32 -1.45 0.24 1.15
C ASP A 32 0.03 0.50 0.93
N ARG A 33 0.80 0.21 1.98
CA ARG A 33 2.27 0.24 1.96
C ARG A 33 2.79 -1.19 1.88
N LEU A 34 3.66 -1.43 0.92
CA LEU A 34 4.25 -2.73 0.65
C LEU A 34 5.75 -2.66 0.94
N ALA A 35 6.29 -3.71 1.55
CA ALA A 35 7.72 -3.91 1.73
C ALA A 35 8.21 -4.96 0.74
N LEU A 36 9.09 -4.55 -0.18
CA LEU A 36 9.69 -5.39 -1.21
C LEU A 36 11.19 -5.50 -0.97
N SER A 37 11.78 -6.68 -1.13
CA SER A 37 13.25 -6.79 -1.07
C SER A 37 13.90 -6.31 -2.37
N ASP A 38 15.08 -5.69 -2.25
CA ASP A 38 15.98 -5.37 -3.37
C ASP A 38 16.92 -6.54 -3.75
N GLY A 39 16.93 -7.61 -2.96
CA GLY A 39 17.82 -8.77 -3.12
C GLY A 39 17.11 -10.10 -3.40
N SER A 40 15.78 -10.14 -3.35
CA SER A 40 14.97 -11.35 -3.53
C SER A 40 13.53 -11.04 -3.98
N ASP A 41 12.70 -12.09 -4.10
CA ASP A 41 11.27 -11.96 -4.39
C ASP A 41 10.41 -11.70 -3.14
N TYR A 42 11.02 -11.42 -1.98
CA TYR A 42 10.27 -11.11 -0.77
C TYR A 42 9.36 -9.89 -0.97
N ALA A 43 8.08 -10.06 -0.66
CA ALA A 43 7.08 -9.02 -0.77
C ALA A 43 5.99 -9.24 0.28
N ALA A 44 5.72 -8.23 1.10
CA ALA A 44 4.68 -8.28 2.12
C ALA A 44 4.00 -6.92 2.29
N ASN A 45 2.75 -6.92 2.72
CA ASN A 45 2.13 -5.74 3.30
C ASN A 45 2.91 -5.35 4.57
N VAL A 46 3.19 -4.06 4.80
CA VAL A 46 3.97 -3.59 5.97
C VAL A 46 3.34 -4.00 7.31
N GLU A 47 2.03 -4.26 7.32
CA GLU A 47 1.32 -4.77 8.49
C GLU A 47 1.76 -6.20 8.86
N LEU A 48 2.17 -7.01 7.88
CA LEU A 48 2.71 -8.35 8.09
C LEU A 48 4.25 -8.38 8.15
N ALA A 49 4.92 -7.53 7.36
CA ALA A 49 6.36 -7.59 7.13
C ALA A 49 7.15 -7.64 8.45
N GLU A 50 7.99 -8.66 8.61
CA GLU A 50 8.70 -8.90 9.87
C GLU A 50 9.86 -7.91 10.05
N SER A 51 10.01 -7.38 11.27
CA SER A 51 11.20 -6.63 11.63
C SER A 51 12.18 -7.51 12.41
N LEU A 52 13.40 -7.64 11.91
CA LEU A 52 14.39 -8.53 12.50
C LEU A 52 15.12 -7.87 13.68
N PRO A 53 15.46 -8.63 14.75
CA PRO A 53 16.41 -8.18 15.75
C PRO A 53 17.80 -8.04 15.14
N ARG A 54 18.63 -7.14 15.68
CA ARG A 54 20.05 -7.07 15.33
C ARG A 54 20.75 -8.35 15.77
N ALA A 55 21.63 -8.83 14.90
CA ALA A 55 22.50 -9.96 15.19
C ALA A 55 23.60 -9.64 16.23
N SER A 56 23.93 -8.36 16.43
CA SER A 56 25.00 -7.93 17.34
C SER A 56 24.50 -7.73 18.77
N PRO A 57 25.31 -8.05 19.79
CA PRO A 57 24.96 -7.75 21.17
C PRO A 57 24.70 -6.26 21.42
N ARG A 58 23.78 -5.95 22.33
CA ARG A 58 23.57 -4.59 22.84
C ARG A 58 24.88 -4.04 23.41
N ALA A 59 25.16 -2.77 23.13
CA ALA A 59 26.35 -2.11 23.67
C ALA A 59 26.30 -2.04 25.21
N LEU A 60 27.48 -2.02 25.83
CA LEU A 60 27.58 -1.86 27.29
C LEU A 60 27.26 -0.42 27.68
N ALA A 61 26.66 -0.26 28.86
CA ALA A 61 26.38 1.04 29.47
C ALA A 61 27.67 1.85 29.67
N ARG A 62 27.69 3.10 29.20
CA ARG A 62 28.82 4.02 29.33
C ARG A 62 28.43 5.35 29.98
N GLU A 63 27.17 5.73 29.88
CA GLU A 63 26.68 7.01 30.39
C GLU A 63 26.02 6.83 31.78
N PRO A 64 26.28 7.74 32.73
CA PRO A 64 25.52 7.78 33.98
C PRO A 64 24.10 8.27 33.72
N LEU A 65 23.16 7.78 34.52
CA LEU A 65 21.78 8.28 34.49
C LEU A 65 21.77 9.76 34.86
N SER A 66 21.15 10.59 34.02
CA SER A 66 21.01 12.03 34.26
C SER A 66 19.61 12.53 33.94
N HIS A 67 19.21 13.62 34.58
CA HIS A 67 17.91 14.24 34.40
C HIS A 67 17.99 15.46 33.50
N GLU A 68 16.97 15.63 32.67
CA GLU A 68 16.77 16.80 31.84
C GLU A 68 15.35 17.33 32.04
N THR A 69 15.21 18.66 32.06
CA THR A 69 13.90 19.33 32.11
C THR A 69 13.72 20.16 30.86
N VAL A 70 12.58 19.98 30.19
CA VAL A 70 12.21 20.65 28.95
C VAL A 70 10.89 21.40 29.17
N PRO A 71 10.80 22.67 28.77
CA PRO A 71 9.55 23.44 28.78
C PRO A 71 8.41 22.76 28.02
N ALA A 72 7.16 23.07 28.37
CA ALA A 72 5.96 22.41 27.85
C ALA A 72 5.83 22.46 26.31
N ASP A 73 6.21 23.56 25.70
CA ASP A 73 6.24 23.78 24.25
C ASP A 73 7.37 23.00 23.54
N GLY A 74 8.40 22.58 24.27
CA GLY A 74 9.56 21.85 23.73
C GLY A 74 9.49 20.32 23.85
N GLN A 75 8.49 19.76 24.54
CA GLN A 75 8.46 18.32 24.87
C GLN A 75 8.40 17.43 23.63
N SER A 76 7.54 17.75 22.66
CA SER A 76 7.44 17.02 21.40
C SER A 76 8.74 17.11 20.59
N ALA A 77 9.37 18.29 20.55
CA ALA A 77 10.65 18.49 19.87
C ALA A 77 11.79 17.68 20.53
N ARG A 78 11.74 17.49 21.86
CA ARG A 78 12.77 16.74 22.58
C ARG A 78 12.82 15.28 22.17
N MET A 79 11.67 14.64 22.02
CA MET A 79 11.59 13.25 21.58
C MET A 79 12.15 13.05 20.17
N GLY A 80 12.08 14.10 19.33
CA GLY A 80 12.63 14.11 17.97
C GLY A 80 14.09 14.54 17.85
N LYS A 81 14.76 14.94 18.94
CA LYS A 81 16.14 15.48 18.87
C LYS A 81 17.18 14.43 18.49
N ASP A 82 17.04 13.22 19.02
CA ASP A 82 17.83 12.04 18.64
C ASP A 82 16.93 10.81 18.71
N PRO A 83 16.07 10.61 17.69
CA PRO A 83 15.02 9.62 17.78
C PRO A 83 15.57 8.20 17.79
N ARG A 84 16.75 7.97 17.20
CA ARG A 84 17.44 6.67 17.20
C ARG A 84 18.03 6.29 18.56
N ARG A 85 18.28 7.27 19.44
CA ARG A 85 18.67 7.04 20.84
C ARG A 85 17.53 7.29 21.82
N THR A 86 16.32 7.50 21.35
CA THR A 86 15.17 7.80 22.21
C THR A 86 14.17 6.64 22.18
N VAL A 87 13.75 6.22 23.37
CA VAL A 87 12.67 5.24 23.57
C VAL A 87 11.39 5.98 23.94
N ARG A 88 10.35 5.81 23.13
CA ARG A 88 8.97 6.24 23.41
C ARG A 88 8.18 5.07 23.99
N ILE A 89 7.26 5.38 24.90
CA ILE A 89 6.32 4.41 25.45
C ILE A 89 4.91 4.69 24.91
N ASP A 90 4.33 3.73 24.21
CA ASP A 90 2.92 3.71 23.84
C ASP A 90 2.17 2.78 24.82
N ILE A 91 0.92 3.10 25.17
CA ILE A 91 0.12 2.30 26.11
C ILE A 91 -1.04 1.67 25.36
N LEU A 92 -1.17 0.34 25.46
CA LEU A 92 -2.28 -0.41 24.90
C LEU A 92 -3.24 -0.86 26.00
N GLU A 93 -4.52 -0.60 25.80
CA GLU A 93 -5.61 -1.04 26.67
C GLU A 93 -5.91 -2.52 26.45
N ARG A 94 -6.27 -3.23 27.51
CA ARG A 94 -6.71 -4.63 27.43
C ARG A 94 -8.05 -4.77 28.12
N GLU A 95 -9.02 -5.39 27.45
CA GLU A 95 -10.34 -5.59 28.02
C GLU A 95 -10.26 -6.50 29.26
N GLY A 96 -10.78 -6.03 30.40
CA GLY A 96 -10.80 -6.78 31.65
C GLY A 96 -9.44 -7.03 32.30
N ALA A 97 -8.36 -6.38 31.83
CA ALA A 97 -7.01 -6.60 32.35
C ALA A 97 -6.19 -5.30 32.44
N GLU A 98 -5.08 -5.35 33.17
CA GLU A 98 -4.13 -4.22 33.24
C GLU A 98 -3.58 -3.88 31.84
N PRO A 99 -3.40 -2.58 31.51
CA PRO A 99 -2.83 -2.15 30.23
C PRO A 99 -1.37 -2.59 30.11
N VAL A 100 -0.88 -2.65 28.87
CA VAL A 100 0.51 -2.98 28.55
C VAL A 100 1.22 -1.79 27.94
N ALA A 101 2.43 -1.51 28.41
CA ALA A 101 3.32 -0.52 27.83
C ALA A 101 4.19 -1.16 26.75
N VAL A 102 4.34 -0.46 25.63
CA VAL A 102 5.16 -0.87 24.50
C VAL A 102 6.27 0.17 24.30
N ALA A 103 7.51 -0.27 24.47
CA ALA A 103 8.70 0.53 24.19
C ALA A 103 9.08 0.44 22.70
N LEU A 104 9.16 1.59 22.05
CA LEU A 104 9.58 1.76 20.66
C LEU A 104 10.72 2.77 20.55
N ARG A 105 11.58 2.62 19.54
CA ARG A 105 12.48 3.71 19.13
C ARG A 105 11.63 4.87 18.61
N ALA A 106 12.00 6.11 18.90
CA ALA A 106 11.12 7.25 18.64
C ALA A 106 10.88 7.54 17.15
N ASP A 107 11.77 7.09 16.26
CA ASP A 107 11.61 7.10 14.80
C ASP A 107 10.85 5.88 14.24
N HIS A 108 10.40 4.96 15.10
CA HIS A 108 9.57 3.83 14.70
C HIS A 108 8.10 4.07 15.03
N GLU A 109 7.26 3.43 14.22
CA GLU A 109 5.81 3.44 14.34
C GLU A 109 5.33 2.06 14.83
N LEU A 110 4.36 2.07 15.75
CA LEU A 110 3.76 0.84 16.27
C LEU A 110 2.96 0.16 15.16
N ASN A 111 3.17 -1.13 14.97
CA ASN A 111 2.31 -1.96 14.13
C ASN A 111 1.20 -2.56 14.99
N LEU A 112 -0.01 -2.03 14.81
CA LEU A 112 -1.18 -2.44 15.57
C LEU A 112 -1.64 -3.87 15.26
N VAL A 113 -1.43 -4.37 14.03
CA VAL A 113 -1.74 -5.76 13.65
C VAL A 113 -0.84 -6.73 14.41
N LYS A 114 0.47 -6.45 14.47
CA LYS A 114 1.43 -7.23 15.26
C LYS A 114 1.11 -7.15 16.75
N ALA A 115 0.80 -5.96 17.26
CA ALA A 115 0.40 -5.79 18.66
C ALA A 115 -0.85 -6.62 19.00
N ALA A 116 -1.87 -6.64 18.14
CA ALA A 116 -3.07 -7.45 18.34
C ALA A 116 -2.73 -8.95 18.48
N LYS A 117 -1.90 -9.47 17.57
CA LYS A 117 -1.51 -10.89 17.56
C LYS A 117 -0.61 -11.29 18.73
N ARG A 118 0.32 -10.42 19.12
CA ARG A 118 1.35 -10.71 20.13
C ARG A 118 0.87 -10.44 21.55
N LEU A 119 0.06 -9.38 21.73
CA LEU A 119 -0.35 -8.85 23.04
C LEU A 119 -1.86 -9.00 23.30
N GLY A 120 -2.63 -9.45 22.29
CA GLY A 120 -4.08 -9.60 22.38
C GLY A 120 -4.84 -8.28 22.28
N THR A 121 -4.18 -7.17 21.90
CA THR A 121 -4.83 -5.86 21.77
C THR A 121 -4.11 -4.95 20.76
N ALA A 122 -4.89 -4.12 20.09
CA ALA A 122 -4.45 -2.99 19.26
C ALA A 122 -5.02 -1.65 19.75
N SER A 123 -5.69 -1.63 20.90
CA SER A 123 -6.39 -0.42 21.39
C SER A 123 -5.40 0.52 22.05
N LEU A 124 -5.03 1.61 21.38
CA LEU A 124 -4.20 2.67 21.96
C LEU A 124 -4.98 3.43 23.04
N MET A 125 -4.38 3.55 24.22
CA MET A 125 -4.95 4.33 25.30
C MET A 125 -4.97 5.83 24.92
N PRO A 126 -6.12 6.52 24.99
CA PRO A 126 -6.19 7.93 24.68
C PRO A 126 -5.34 8.79 25.63
N ARG A 127 -4.81 9.90 25.13
CA ARG A 127 -3.97 10.85 25.89
C ARG A 127 -4.57 11.28 27.24
N ALA A 128 -5.89 11.51 27.29
CA ALA A 128 -6.58 11.89 28.52
C ALA A 128 -6.59 10.75 29.56
N ALA A 129 -6.79 9.50 29.12
CA ALA A 129 -6.75 8.32 29.99
C ALA A 129 -5.32 8.06 30.49
N ILE A 130 -4.31 8.22 29.64
CA ILE A 130 -2.89 8.17 30.04
C ILE A 130 -2.61 9.19 31.14
N ARG A 131 -3.00 10.46 30.95
CA ARG A 131 -2.81 11.51 31.96
C ARG A 131 -3.53 11.20 33.27
N GLY A 132 -4.77 10.70 33.20
CA GLY A 132 -5.53 10.32 34.40
C GLY A 132 -4.90 9.17 35.18
N ARG A 133 -4.31 8.18 34.48
CA ARG A 133 -3.73 6.98 35.09
C ARG A 133 -2.28 7.16 35.55
N PHE A 134 -1.45 7.80 34.73
CA PHE A 134 0.00 7.90 34.96
C PHE A 134 0.45 9.30 35.41
N GLY A 135 -0.47 10.27 35.46
CA GLY A 135 -0.18 11.62 35.98
C GLY A 135 0.69 12.49 35.06
N CYS A 136 0.99 12.04 33.84
CA CYS A 136 1.81 12.76 32.90
C CYS A 136 1.33 12.60 31.45
N ASP A 137 1.91 13.41 30.59
CA ASP A 137 1.74 13.37 29.15
C ASP A 137 2.33 12.11 28.53
N PRO A 138 1.75 11.54 27.46
CA PRO A 138 2.34 10.42 26.74
C PRO A 138 3.79 10.68 26.30
N THR A 139 4.12 11.93 25.95
CA THR A 139 5.48 12.33 25.55
C THR A 139 6.50 12.34 26.70
N SER A 140 6.03 12.24 27.95
CA SER A 140 6.83 12.21 29.16
C SER A 140 6.82 10.84 29.84
N LEU A 141 6.13 9.84 29.28
CA LEU A 141 6.20 8.45 29.73
C LEU A 141 7.57 7.84 29.44
N GLY A 142 8.05 7.01 30.35
CA GLY A 142 9.26 6.22 30.16
C GLY A 142 9.31 4.97 31.03
N PRO A 143 10.30 4.10 30.78
CA PRO A 143 10.33 2.75 31.36
C PRO A 143 10.77 2.72 32.83
N VAL A 144 11.47 3.76 33.32
CA VAL A 144 12.01 3.79 34.69
C VAL A 144 10.90 4.08 35.69
N GLY A 145 10.64 3.12 36.58
CA GLY A 145 9.58 3.22 37.61
C GLY A 145 8.16 3.03 37.07
N LEU A 146 7.99 2.59 35.81
CA LEU A 146 6.69 2.28 35.24
C LEU A 146 6.14 0.98 35.84
N ALA A 147 5.01 1.06 36.56
CA ALA A 147 4.46 -0.03 37.35
C ALA A 147 3.41 -0.89 36.61
N ILE A 148 3.59 -1.10 35.31
CA ILE A 148 2.75 -2.00 34.49
C ILE A 148 3.64 -2.90 33.65
N LEU A 149 3.05 -3.94 33.03
CA LEU A 149 3.79 -4.79 32.09
C LEU A 149 4.38 -3.93 30.97
N LEU A 150 5.69 -4.07 30.75
CA LEU A 150 6.43 -3.39 29.69
C LEU A 150 7.05 -4.43 28.76
N VAL A 151 6.70 -4.35 27.48
CA VAL A 151 7.34 -5.08 26.39
C VAL A 151 8.09 -4.08 25.51
N ALA A 152 9.07 -4.56 24.76
CA ALA A 152 9.85 -3.72 23.86
C ALA A 152 9.93 -4.32 22.46
N ASP A 153 9.84 -3.45 21.46
CA ASP A 153 10.28 -3.80 20.11
C ASP A 153 11.77 -4.16 20.10
N HIS A 154 12.17 -5.04 19.19
CA HIS A 154 13.56 -5.46 19.03
C HIS A 154 14.53 -4.28 19.03
N ALA A 155 14.26 -3.25 18.23
CA ALA A 155 15.17 -2.11 18.10
C ALA A 155 15.27 -1.26 19.38
N ALA A 156 14.20 -1.19 20.18
CA ALA A 156 14.20 -0.46 21.45
C ALA A 156 14.93 -1.24 22.54
N ALA A 157 14.71 -2.56 22.61
CA ALA A 157 15.38 -3.45 23.57
C ALA A 157 16.91 -3.50 23.38
N GLU A 158 17.37 -3.22 22.16
CA GLU A 158 18.78 -3.19 21.78
C GLU A 158 19.49 -1.87 22.11
N LEU A 159 18.76 -0.83 22.51
CA LEU A 159 19.38 0.44 22.89
C LEU A 159 20.05 0.35 24.26
N SER A 160 21.20 1.02 24.35
CA SER A 160 21.93 1.32 25.59
C SER A 160 22.16 2.83 25.66
N ASP A 161 22.33 3.34 26.87
CA ASP A 161 22.50 4.78 27.12
C ASP A 161 21.43 5.64 26.40
N PHE A 162 20.18 5.21 26.45
CA PHE A 162 19.09 5.84 25.71
C PHE A 162 18.39 6.94 26.51
N THR A 163 17.64 7.78 25.80
CA THR A 163 16.75 8.78 26.38
C THR A 163 15.33 8.24 26.47
N SER A 164 14.60 8.55 27.54
CA SER A 164 13.15 8.38 27.59
C SER A 164 12.51 9.39 28.56
N GLY A 165 11.18 9.45 28.59
CA GLY A 165 10.46 10.25 29.57
C GLY A 165 10.72 9.78 31.01
N ALA A 166 10.49 10.66 31.98
CA ALA A 166 10.71 10.37 33.40
C ALA A 166 9.39 10.14 34.17
N ASN A 167 8.29 9.85 33.47
CA ASN A 167 6.94 9.71 34.02
C ASN A 167 6.44 10.98 34.74
N ALA A 168 6.89 12.14 34.28
CA ALA A 168 6.51 13.46 34.79
C ALA A 168 6.65 14.51 33.69
N ASP A 169 5.66 15.39 33.55
CA ASP A 169 5.60 16.38 32.46
C ASP A 169 6.90 17.19 32.33
N GLY A 170 7.47 17.16 31.12
CA GLY A 170 8.67 17.91 30.77
C GLY A 170 9.94 17.39 31.41
N ARG A 171 9.94 16.18 31.99
CA ARG A 171 11.13 15.55 32.56
C ARG A 171 11.53 14.33 31.75
N TYR A 172 12.82 14.24 31.50
CA TYR A 172 13.44 13.16 30.74
C TYR A 172 14.64 12.60 31.51
N LEU A 173 14.93 11.33 31.23
CA LEU A 173 16.12 10.63 31.69
C LEU A 173 17.01 10.35 30.48
N ASN A 174 18.30 10.62 30.62
CA ASN A 174 19.33 10.31 29.65
C ASN A 174 20.27 9.24 30.20
N GLY A 175 20.88 8.46 29.31
CA GLY A 175 21.81 7.40 29.68
C GLY A 175 21.13 6.18 30.29
N ILE A 176 19.83 5.96 30.04
CA ILE A 176 19.07 4.82 30.57
C ILE A 176 19.61 3.50 29.99
N ASN A 177 19.70 2.48 30.83
CA ASN A 177 20.05 1.12 30.41
C ASN A 177 19.07 0.08 30.99
N TRP A 178 18.56 -0.79 30.12
CA TRP A 178 17.80 -1.97 30.51
C TRP A 178 18.62 -2.86 31.46
N GLY A 179 17.96 -3.45 32.46
CA GLY A 179 18.56 -4.25 33.53
C GLY A 179 19.23 -3.44 34.65
N ARG A 180 19.81 -2.26 34.34
CA ARG A 180 20.46 -1.38 35.32
C ARG A 180 19.45 -0.43 35.99
N ASP A 181 18.68 0.30 35.18
CA ASP A 181 17.79 1.37 35.66
C ASP A 181 16.30 0.99 35.57
N CYS A 182 15.96 0.00 34.74
CA CYS A 182 14.62 -0.54 34.56
C CYS A 182 14.71 -2.04 34.23
N PRO A 183 13.64 -2.84 34.44
CA PRO A 183 13.66 -4.27 34.12
C PRO A 183 14.04 -4.55 32.66
N GLU A 184 14.65 -5.70 32.41
CA GLU A 184 14.86 -6.16 31.02
C GLU A 184 13.48 -6.52 30.42
N PRO A 185 13.07 -5.90 29.31
CA PRO A 185 11.75 -6.13 28.73
C PRO A 185 11.72 -7.44 27.94
N GLU A 186 10.55 -8.04 27.86
CA GLU A 186 10.28 -9.05 26.84
C GLU A 186 10.39 -8.41 25.45
N ARG A 187 11.07 -9.09 24.53
CA ARG A 187 11.39 -8.58 23.19
C ARG A 187 10.47 -9.19 22.15
N MET A 188 9.86 -8.36 21.32
CA MET A 188 8.90 -8.80 20.30
C MET A 188 9.02 -7.93 19.05
N ASP A 189 8.57 -8.44 17.90
CA ASP A 189 8.37 -7.63 16.70
C ASP A 189 7.05 -6.87 16.82
N LEU A 190 7.14 -5.55 17.05
CA LEU A 190 5.98 -4.70 17.34
C LEU A 190 5.89 -3.46 16.45
N ARG A 191 6.90 -3.17 15.62
CA ARG A 191 6.91 -1.99 14.76
C ARG A 191 6.53 -2.27 13.32
N LEU A 192 6.19 -1.21 12.59
CA LEU A 192 6.23 -1.23 11.13
C LEU A 192 7.69 -1.26 10.66
N VAL A 193 7.94 -1.99 9.57
CA VAL A 193 9.23 -1.93 8.87
C VAL A 193 9.44 -0.55 8.25
N ALA A 194 10.70 -0.14 8.13
CA ALA A 194 11.14 1.13 7.57
C ALA A 194 11.98 0.90 6.31
N GLU A 195 12.07 1.95 5.48
CA GLU A 195 12.94 1.96 4.31
C GLU A 195 14.38 1.57 4.68
N GLY A 196 14.95 0.60 3.97
CA GLY A 196 16.31 0.11 4.18
C GLY A 196 16.48 -0.86 5.36
N ASP A 197 15.40 -1.29 6.02
CA ASP A 197 15.48 -2.41 6.97
C ASP A 197 15.99 -3.68 6.26
N PRO A 198 16.74 -4.57 6.94
CA PRO A 198 17.14 -5.84 6.34
C PRO A 198 15.91 -6.69 5.99
N SER A 199 15.92 -7.30 4.82
CA SER A 199 14.85 -8.22 4.41
C SER A 199 14.80 -9.43 5.36
N PRO A 200 13.61 -9.88 5.80
CA PRO A 200 13.48 -10.97 6.77
C PRO A 200 13.90 -12.34 6.21
N ASP A 201 14.02 -12.48 4.89
CA ASP A 201 14.57 -13.67 4.25
C ASP A 201 16.11 -13.68 4.18
N GLY A 202 16.77 -12.65 4.73
CA GLY A 202 18.23 -12.51 4.78
C GLY A 202 18.87 -12.04 3.49
N GLN A 203 18.09 -11.68 2.46
CA GLN A 203 18.59 -11.26 1.16
C GLN A 203 18.19 -9.81 0.87
N GLY A 204 19.15 -8.90 0.91
CA GLY A 204 18.92 -7.48 0.60
C GLY A 204 18.24 -6.70 1.72
N HIS A 205 17.67 -5.56 1.34
CA HIS A 205 16.98 -4.61 2.20
C HIS A 205 15.58 -4.31 1.65
N LEU A 206 14.69 -3.86 2.52
CA LEU A 206 13.32 -3.54 2.20
C LEU A 206 13.22 -2.14 1.57
N HIS A 207 12.68 -2.10 0.36
CA HIS A 207 12.17 -0.91 -0.30
C HIS A 207 10.65 -0.83 -0.08
N LEU A 208 10.17 0.33 0.39
CA LEU A 208 8.74 0.57 0.59
C LEU A 208 8.11 1.22 -0.64
N VAL A 209 7.01 0.65 -1.12
CA VAL A 209 6.22 1.19 -2.24
C VAL A 209 4.75 1.29 -1.85
N ARG A 210 3.96 2.01 -2.65
CA ARG A 210 2.51 2.07 -2.50
C ARG A 210 1.80 1.20 -3.53
N GLY A 211 0.69 0.61 -3.10
CA GLY A 211 -0.12 -0.31 -3.90
C GLY A 211 -1.61 -0.04 -3.75
N ILE A 212 -2.34 -0.28 -4.83
CA ILE A 212 -3.80 -0.38 -4.82
C ILE A 212 -4.15 -1.87 -4.81
N GLU A 213 -4.70 -2.37 -3.71
CA GLU A 213 -5.14 -3.76 -3.60
C GLU A 213 -6.28 -4.01 -4.61
N VAL A 214 -6.04 -4.84 -5.62
CA VAL A 214 -7.03 -5.22 -6.64
C VAL A 214 -7.52 -6.66 -6.50
N GLY A 215 -6.93 -7.44 -5.61
CA GLY A 215 -7.42 -8.78 -5.29
C GLY A 215 -6.77 -9.36 -4.04
N HIS A 216 -7.41 -10.40 -3.50
CA HIS A 216 -6.99 -11.04 -2.27
C HIS A 216 -7.38 -12.52 -2.31
N ILE A 217 -6.46 -13.39 -1.92
CA ILE A 217 -6.67 -14.83 -1.83
C ILE A 217 -6.39 -15.32 -0.40
N PHE A 218 -7.22 -16.24 0.09
CA PHE A 218 -7.12 -16.75 1.46
C PHE A 218 -7.21 -18.28 1.49
N GLN A 219 -6.34 -18.89 2.30
CA GLN A 219 -6.52 -20.27 2.77
C GLN A 219 -7.28 -20.26 4.12
N LEU A 220 -8.60 -20.39 4.04
CA LEU A 220 -9.50 -20.33 5.20
C LEU A 220 -9.44 -21.59 6.07
N GLY A 221 -8.97 -22.70 5.52
CA GLY A 221 -8.96 -23.98 6.22
C GLY A 221 -10.40 -24.44 6.49
N THR A 222 -10.69 -24.86 7.71
CA THR A 222 -12.00 -25.38 8.11
C THR A 222 -12.85 -24.38 8.90
N GLU A 223 -12.36 -23.17 9.15
CA GLU A 223 -12.95 -22.15 10.04
C GLU A 223 -14.47 -21.98 9.86
N TYR A 224 -14.90 -21.75 8.60
CA TYR A 224 -16.32 -21.55 8.29
C TYR A 224 -17.09 -22.86 8.24
N SER A 225 -16.51 -23.90 7.64
CA SER A 225 -17.15 -25.20 7.49
C SER A 225 -17.49 -25.85 8.84
N GLU A 226 -16.64 -25.68 9.85
CA GLU A 226 -16.87 -26.18 11.21
C GLU A 226 -18.02 -25.42 11.88
N ARG A 227 -17.99 -24.08 11.83
CA ARG A 227 -19.02 -23.22 12.42
C ARG A 227 -20.40 -23.43 11.77
N MET A 228 -20.44 -23.71 10.47
CA MET A 228 -21.68 -23.90 9.69
C MET A 228 -22.11 -25.37 9.58
N ASN A 229 -21.35 -26.29 10.18
CA ASN A 229 -21.55 -27.73 10.05
C ASN A 229 -21.61 -28.24 8.59
N ALA A 230 -20.78 -27.68 7.71
CA ALA A 230 -20.63 -28.11 6.34
C ALA A 230 -19.59 -29.24 6.26
N ARG A 231 -20.06 -30.48 6.08
CA ARG A 231 -19.24 -31.70 6.14
C ARG A 231 -19.48 -32.61 4.94
N PHE A 232 -18.51 -33.46 4.65
CA PHE A 232 -18.61 -34.54 3.68
C PHE A 232 -18.08 -35.85 4.26
N ARG A 233 -18.44 -36.97 3.63
CA ARG A 233 -17.89 -38.27 3.98
C ARG A 233 -16.61 -38.51 3.19
N ASP A 234 -15.51 -38.71 3.89
CA ASP A 234 -14.22 -39.01 3.27
C ASP A 234 -14.10 -40.47 2.81
N GLU A 235 -12.96 -40.80 2.20
CA GLU A 235 -12.64 -42.14 1.69
C GLU A 235 -12.56 -43.22 2.77
N THR A 236 -12.33 -42.84 4.04
CA THR A 236 -12.35 -43.77 5.19
C THR A 236 -13.76 -43.98 5.74
N GLY A 237 -14.72 -43.22 5.23
CA GLY A 237 -16.10 -43.21 5.68
C GLY A 237 -16.37 -42.30 6.88
N GLY A 238 -15.39 -41.49 7.30
CA GLY A 238 -15.51 -40.51 8.37
C GLY A 238 -16.14 -39.19 7.90
N GLU A 239 -16.74 -38.43 8.82
CA GLU A 239 -17.25 -37.09 8.52
C GLU A 239 -16.18 -36.02 8.73
N THR A 240 -15.79 -35.36 7.64
CA THR A 240 -14.75 -34.34 7.62
C THR A 240 -15.33 -33.00 7.17
N ALA A 241 -14.88 -31.91 7.78
CA ALA A 241 -15.30 -30.56 7.41
C ALA A 241 -14.64 -30.11 6.10
N PHE A 242 -15.34 -29.32 5.29
CA PHE A 242 -14.77 -28.86 4.02
C PHE A 242 -13.56 -27.93 4.24
N TRP A 243 -12.47 -28.21 3.55
CA TRP A 243 -11.38 -27.26 3.40
C TRP A 243 -11.78 -26.17 2.40
N MET A 244 -11.65 -24.91 2.82
CA MET A 244 -12.13 -23.75 2.07
C MET A 244 -10.97 -22.81 1.71
N GLY A 245 -11.09 -22.24 0.52
CA GLY A 245 -10.35 -21.06 0.09
C GLY A 245 -11.32 -20.06 -0.53
N CYS A 246 -10.99 -18.77 -0.44
CA CYS A 246 -11.74 -17.73 -1.13
C CYS A 246 -10.78 -16.82 -1.90
N TYR A 247 -11.31 -16.27 -3.00
CA TYR A 247 -10.54 -15.49 -3.97
C TYR A 247 -11.41 -14.32 -4.42
N GLY A 248 -10.95 -13.11 -4.16
CA GLY A 248 -11.64 -11.87 -4.51
C GLY A 248 -10.81 -11.05 -5.48
N ILE A 249 -11.48 -10.48 -6.48
CA ILE A 249 -10.90 -9.47 -7.38
C ILE A 249 -11.85 -8.28 -7.42
N GLY A 250 -11.30 -7.09 -7.14
CA GLY A 250 -12.02 -5.83 -7.26
C GLY A 250 -12.13 -5.39 -8.73
N VAL A 251 -13.06 -5.98 -9.49
CA VAL A 251 -13.20 -5.70 -10.93
C VAL A 251 -13.34 -4.21 -11.24
N SER A 252 -14.22 -3.49 -10.53
CA SER A 252 -14.38 -2.04 -10.70
C SER A 252 -13.13 -1.26 -10.29
N ARG A 253 -12.40 -1.74 -9.27
CA ARG A 253 -11.18 -1.11 -8.78
C ARG A 253 -10.02 -1.25 -9.76
N ILE A 254 -9.94 -2.37 -10.50
CA ILE A 254 -8.94 -2.58 -11.57
C ILE A 254 -9.03 -1.48 -12.62
N VAL A 255 -10.23 -1.04 -13.00
CA VAL A 255 -10.41 0.03 -13.99
C VAL A 255 -9.75 1.32 -13.52
N ALA A 256 -10.02 1.74 -12.27
CA ALA A 256 -9.40 2.92 -11.68
C ALA A 256 -7.87 2.75 -11.51
N ALA A 257 -7.42 1.59 -11.04
CA ALA A 257 -5.99 1.31 -10.88
C ALA A 257 -5.23 1.32 -12.23
N ALA A 258 -5.88 0.91 -13.31
CA ALA A 258 -5.32 0.98 -14.66
C ALA A 258 -5.14 2.44 -15.11
N VAL A 259 -6.15 3.29 -14.91
CA VAL A 259 -6.02 4.73 -15.20
C VAL A 259 -4.91 5.36 -14.36
N GLU A 260 -4.82 4.98 -13.09
CA GLU A 260 -3.84 5.59 -12.19
C GLU A 260 -2.39 5.26 -12.55
N GLN A 261 -2.16 4.10 -13.15
CA GLN A 261 -0.85 3.72 -13.68
C GLN A 261 -0.61 4.21 -15.12
N HIS A 262 -1.67 4.41 -15.90
CA HIS A 262 -1.59 4.73 -17.32
C HIS A 262 -2.43 5.95 -17.69
N HIS A 263 -1.89 7.13 -17.38
CA HIS A 263 -2.44 8.42 -17.79
C HIS A 263 -1.33 9.42 -18.12
N ASP A 264 -1.69 10.51 -18.78
CA ASP A 264 -0.83 11.67 -18.97
C ASP A 264 -1.63 12.97 -18.82
N ALA A 265 -1.01 14.11 -19.16
CA ALA A 265 -1.65 15.42 -19.07
C ALA A 265 -2.88 15.59 -19.99
N LEU A 266 -3.07 14.72 -20.98
CA LEU A 266 -4.21 14.76 -21.91
C LEU A 266 -5.35 13.83 -21.48
N GLY A 267 -5.10 12.86 -20.60
CA GLY A 267 -6.12 11.94 -20.08
C GLY A 267 -5.62 10.50 -19.99
N ILE A 268 -6.54 9.56 -20.21
CA ILE A 268 -6.29 8.14 -20.01
C ILE A 268 -5.41 7.58 -21.13
N VAL A 269 -4.53 6.63 -20.82
CA VAL A 269 -3.75 5.85 -21.78
C VAL A 269 -4.02 4.36 -21.53
N TRP A 270 -5.07 3.80 -22.12
CA TRP A 270 -5.46 2.43 -21.80
C TRP A 270 -4.40 1.39 -22.23
N PRO A 271 -4.10 0.39 -21.38
CA PRO A 271 -3.56 -0.87 -21.87
C PRO A 271 -4.55 -1.48 -22.86
N LEU A 272 -4.06 -2.04 -23.97
CA LEU A 272 -4.92 -2.55 -25.07
C LEU A 272 -6.10 -3.43 -24.60
N PRO A 273 -5.94 -4.39 -23.66
CA PRO A 273 -7.07 -5.23 -23.21
C PRO A 273 -8.16 -4.50 -22.41
N LEU A 274 -7.92 -3.25 -22.00
CA LEU A 274 -8.84 -2.42 -21.20
C LEU A 274 -9.39 -1.23 -21.98
N ALA A 275 -8.89 -0.98 -23.20
CA ALA A 275 -9.38 0.11 -24.02
C ALA A 275 -10.87 -0.11 -24.36
N PRO A 276 -11.72 0.92 -24.31
CA PRO A 276 -13.14 0.78 -24.62
C PRO A 276 -13.39 0.53 -26.12
N PHE A 277 -12.48 1.02 -26.96
CA PHE A 277 -12.44 0.81 -28.40
C PHE A 277 -10.99 0.65 -28.85
N ASP A 278 -10.74 -0.06 -29.95
CA ASP A 278 -9.42 -0.18 -30.56
C ASP A 278 -9.06 1.09 -31.34
N PHE A 279 -10.03 1.63 -32.10
CA PHE A 279 -9.86 2.79 -32.97
C PHE A 279 -10.91 3.88 -32.71
N ALA A 280 -10.51 5.13 -32.92
CA ALA A 280 -11.41 6.28 -33.02
C ALA A 280 -11.28 6.91 -34.40
N ILE A 281 -12.40 7.10 -35.10
CA ILE A 281 -12.43 7.77 -36.41
C ILE A 281 -12.94 9.20 -36.22
N ALA A 282 -12.15 10.16 -36.70
CA ALA A 282 -12.41 11.59 -36.62
C ALA A 282 -12.64 12.19 -38.03
N PRO A 283 -13.89 12.27 -38.52
CA PRO A 283 -14.23 12.81 -39.83
C PRO A 283 -14.29 14.36 -39.83
N ILE A 284 -13.14 15.00 -40.06
CA ILE A 284 -13.02 16.46 -40.02
C ILE A 284 -13.76 17.11 -41.18
N GLY A 285 -14.79 17.89 -40.85
CA GLY A 285 -15.63 18.57 -41.84
C GLY A 285 -16.70 17.67 -42.47
N GLY A 286 -16.95 16.48 -41.92
CA GLY A 286 -17.97 15.54 -42.43
C GLY A 286 -19.36 16.14 -42.57
N ASN A 287 -19.75 17.08 -41.69
CA ASN A 287 -21.03 17.81 -41.80
C ASN A 287 -21.18 18.62 -43.09
N ALA A 288 -20.06 19.00 -43.72
CA ALA A 288 -20.03 19.77 -44.95
C ALA A 288 -19.63 18.93 -46.17
N SER A 289 -19.05 17.73 -45.97
CA SER A 289 -18.61 16.85 -47.05
C SER A 289 -19.13 15.42 -46.86
N GLY A 290 -20.03 15.00 -47.76
CA GLY A 290 -20.47 13.62 -47.84
C GLY A 290 -19.36 12.64 -48.19
N HIS A 291 -18.34 13.08 -48.96
CA HIS A 291 -17.21 12.24 -49.34
C HIS A 291 -16.33 11.88 -48.12
N VAL A 292 -16.10 12.83 -47.21
CA VAL A 292 -15.39 12.56 -45.94
C VAL A 292 -16.13 11.52 -45.10
N LEU A 293 -17.45 11.65 -44.98
CA LEU A 293 -18.27 10.70 -44.22
C LEU A 293 -18.31 9.31 -44.87
N GLU A 294 -18.44 9.24 -46.19
CA GLU A 294 -18.45 7.98 -46.95
C GLU A 294 -17.14 7.20 -46.74
N VAL A 295 -15.99 7.87 -46.88
CA VAL A 295 -14.68 7.23 -46.66
C VAL A 295 -14.48 6.83 -45.20
N ALA A 296 -14.90 7.67 -44.25
CA ALA A 296 -14.80 7.36 -42.83
C ALA A 296 -15.67 6.16 -42.44
N GLN A 297 -16.88 6.04 -43.01
CA GLN A 297 -17.79 4.92 -42.78
C GLN A 297 -17.29 3.62 -43.42
N ASP A 298 -16.68 3.69 -44.61
CA ASP A 298 -16.03 2.53 -45.23
C ASP A 298 -14.87 2.02 -44.35
N LEU A 299 -14.08 2.93 -43.80
CA LEU A 299 -12.98 2.59 -42.88
C LEU A 299 -13.49 1.94 -41.59
N GLU A 300 -14.57 2.45 -41.00
CA GLU A 300 -15.24 1.80 -39.86
C GLU A 300 -15.66 0.37 -40.22
N ASN A 301 -16.37 0.20 -41.33
CA ASN A 301 -16.85 -1.10 -41.78
C ASN A 301 -15.70 -2.11 -42.01
N ARG A 302 -14.59 -1.65 -42.60
CA ARG A 302 -13.39 -2.48 -42.81
C ARG A 302 -12.79 -2.93 -41.49
N LEU A 303 -12.65 -2.04 -40.52
CA LEU A 303 -12.11 -2.35 -39.18
C LEU A 303 -13.04 -3.31 -38.41
N GLU A 304 -14.35 -3.10 -38.47
CA GLU A 304 -15.32 -3.98 -37.83
C GLU A 304 -15.35 -5.38 -38.45
N GLN A 305 -15.17 -5.49 -39.77
CA GLN A 305 -15.00 -6.77 -40.46
C GLN A 305 -13.75 -7.54 -40.00
N GLU A 306 -12.73 -6.83 -39.52
CA GLU A 306 -11.55 -7.40 -38.86
C GLU A 306 -11.71 -7.59 -37.35
N HIS A 307 -12.96 -7.49 -36.83
CA HIS A 307 -13.30 -7.60 -35.41
C HIS A 307 -12.61 -6.56 -34.52
N ARG A 308 -12.34 -5.38 -35.07
CA ARG A 308 -11.88 -4.22 -34.29
C ARG A 308 -13.06 -3.38 -33.85
N SER A 309 -13.03 -2.95 -32.60
CA SER A 309 -14.00 -2.03 -32.04
C SER A 309 -13.67 -0.58 -32.42
N VAL A 310 -14.65 0.15 -32.93
CA VAL A 310 -14.46 1.51 -33.46
C VAL A 310 -15.40 2.48 -32.75
N LEU A 311 -14.87 3.63 -32.35
CA LEU A 311 -15.66 4.80 -31.99
C LEU A 311 -15.67 5.77 -33.17
N PHE A 312 -16.82 6.01 -33.77
CA PHE A 312 -16.99 7.02 -34.80
C PHE A 312 -17.45 8.35 -34.20
N ASP A 313 -16.68 9.43 -34.37
CA ASP A 313 -17.06 10.76 -33.85
C ASP A 313 -17.88 11.57 -34.87
N ASP A 314 -19.19 11.35 -34.87
CA ASP A 314 -20.17 12.00 -35.76
C ASP A 314 -20.75 13.33 -35.23
N ARG A 315 -20.22 13.83 -34.11
CA ARG A 315 -20.84 14.93 -33.34
C ARG A 315 -20.77 16.29 -34.04
N GLY A 316 -19.98 16.42 -35.11
CA GLY A 316 -19.84 17.67 -35.85
C GLY A 316 -19.10 18.77 -35.08
N LEU A 317 -18.30 18.40 -34.08
CA LEU A 317 -17.54 19.34 -33.26
C LEU A 317 -16.40 20.00 -34.02
N ARG A 318 -15.91 21.12 -33.50
CA ARG A 318 -14.64 21.71 -33.97
C ARG A 318 -13.50 20.74 -33.66
N THR A 319 -12.54 20.63 -34.59
CA THR A 319 -11.39 19.71 -34.51
C THR A 319 -10.69 19.72 -33.16
N GLY A 320 -10.44 20.90 -32.57
CA GLY A 320 -9.78 20.99 -31.27
C GLY A 320 -10.57 20.35 -30.12
N ALA A 321 -11.89 20.53 -30.09
CA ALA A 321 -12.75 19.93 -29.06
C ALA A 321 -12.88 18.41 -29.26
N MET A 322 -13.06 17.99 -30.51
CA MET A 322 -13.09 16.57 -30.89
C MET A 322 -11.82 15.84 -30.44
N PHE A 323 -10.65 16.39 -30.76
CA PHE A 323 -9.37 15.79 -30.39
C PHE A 323 -9.13 15.78 -28.89
N ALA A 324 -9.53 16.84 -28.18
CA ALA A 324 -9.43 16.87 -26.72
C ALA A 324 -10.28 15.76 -26.07
N ASP A 325 -11.52 15.55 -26.53
CA ASP A 325 -12.38 14.48 -26.02
C ASP A 325 -11.81 13.10 -26.32
N LEU A 326 -11.35 12.85 -27.56
CA LEU A 326 -10.77 11.56 -27.95
C LEU A 326 -9.46 11.26 -27.19
N ASP A 327 -8.64 12.28 -26.94
CA ASP A 327 -7.42 12.15 -26.12
C ASP A 327 -7.77 11.85 -24.66
N LEU A 328 -8.83 12.48 -24.13
CA LEU A 328 -9.29 12.26 -22.76
C LEU A 328 -9.85 10.85 -22.55
N ILE A 329 -10.65 10.35 -23.49
CA ILE A 329 -11.21 8.98 -23.46
C ILE A 329 -10.08 7.93 -23.55
N GLY A 330 -8.99 8.25 -24.25
CA GLY A 330 -7.77 7.44 -24.25
C GLY A 330 -7.74 6.28 -25.24
N ILE A 331 -8.52 6.36 -26.33
CA ILE A 331 -8.57 5.31 -27.35
C ILE A 331 -7.18 5.14 -28.01
N PRO A 332 -6.61 3.93 -28.10
CA PRO A 332 -5.21 3.71 -28.49
C PRO A 332 -4.83 4.27 -29.86
N HIS A 333 -5.74 4.20 -30.82
CA HIS A 333 -5.50 4.62 -32.20
C HIS A 333 -6.56 5.60 -32.67
N ARG A 334 -6.13 6.76 -33.17
CA ARG A 334 -7.04 7.72 -33.82
C ARG A 334 -6.72 7.82 -35.31
N LEU A 335 -7.75 7.71 -36.14
CA LEU A 335 -7.70 7.88 -37.59
C LEU A 335 -8.45 9.16 -37.96
N VAL A 336 -7.75 10.11 -38.57
CA VAL A 336 -8.30 11.39 -38.98
C VAL A 336 -8.56 11.37 -40.48
N VAL A 337 -9.82 11.58 -40.85
CA VAL A 337 -10.27 11.64 -42.24
C VAL A 337 -10.64 13.09 -42.54
N SER A 338 -10.01 13.70 -43.54
CA SER A 338 -10.26 15.09 -43.91
C SER A 338 -10.15 15.30 -45.42
N GLU A 339 -10.86 16.28 -45.98
CA GLU A 339 -10.76 16.64 -47.40
C GLU A 339 -9.31 16.84 -47.86
N ARG A 340 -8.49 17.48 -47.02
CA ARG A 340 -7.07 17.70 -47.32
C ARG A 340 -6.30 16.39 -47.45
N GLY A 341 -6.53 15.43 -46.55
CA GLY A 341 -5.93 14.09 -46.62
C GLY A 341 -6.41 13.32 -47.83
N LEU A 342 -7.73 13.31 -48.06
CA LEU A 342 -8.34 12.58 -49.17
C LEU A 342 -7.89 13.10 -50.55
N SER A 343 -7.71 14.42 -50.70
CA SER A 343 -7.16 15.01 -51.93
C SER A 343 -5.73 14.53 -52.27
N ARG A 344 -5.02 13.98 -51.28
CA ARG A 344 -3.68 13.39 -51.39
C ARG A 344 -3.68 11.86 -51.36
N GLY A 345 -4.85 11.22 -51.21
CA GLY A 345 -4.98 9.78 -51.08
C GLY A 345 -4.47 9.21 -49.74
N ILE A 346 -4.55 9.98 -48.65
CA ILE A 346 -4.06 9.58 -47.33
C ILE A 346 -5.08 9.86 -46.21
N ILE A 347 -4.89 9.18 -45.08
CA ILE A 347 -5.46 9.50 -43.77
C ILE A 347 -4.33 9.73 -42.76
N GLU A 348 -4.61 10.42 -41.65
CA GLU A 348 -3.61 10.60 -40.58
C GLU A 348 -3.91 9.64 -39.44
N TRP A 349 -2.94 8.83 -39.03
CA TRP A 349 -3.00 7.98 -37.85
C TRP A 349 -2.23 8.61 -36.70
N ARG A 350 -2.79 8.52 -35.49
CA ARG A 350 -2.12 8.89 -34.25
C ARG A 350 -2.21 7.77 -33.23
N GLU A 351 -1.09 7.45 -32.60
CA GLU A 351 -1.03 6.57 -31.43
C GLU A 351 -1.19 7.39 -30.14
N ARG A 352 -2.10 6.98 -29.25
CA ARG A 352 -2.41 7.74 -28.02
C ARG A 352 -1.28 7.75 -27.00
N SER A 353 -0.57 6.63 -26.85
CA SER A 353 0.49 6.44 -25.84
C SER A 353 1.77 7.22 -26.17
N THR A 354 2.20 7.19 -27.43
CA THR A 354 3.45 7.83 -27.89
C THR A 354 3.22 9.20 -28.52
N GLN A 355 1.97 9.52 -28.84
CA GLN A 355 1.57 10.67 -29.66
C GLN A 355 2.21 10.70 -31.05
N LYS A 356 2.77 9.57 -31.51
CA LYS A 356 3.31 9.43 -32.85
C LYS A 356 2.20 9.66 -33.87
N MET A 357 2.51 10.41 -34.92
CA MET A 357 1.61 10.68 -36.03
C MET A 357 2.26 10.22 -37.33
N GLU A 358 1.49 9.54 -38.18
CA GLU A 358 1.93 9.13 -39.51
C GLU A 358 0.81 9.34 -40.53
N GLU A 359 1.20 9.64 -41.77
CA GLU A 359 0.28 9.65 -42.91
C GLU A 359 0.23 8.23 -43.49
N ILE A 360 -0.97 7.65 -43.55
CA ILE A 360 -1.21 6.31 -44.09
C ILE A 360 -1.93 6.45 -45.43
N PRO A 361 -1.45 5.83 -46.52
CA PRO A 361 -2.20 5.74 -47.77
C PRO A 361 -3.57 5.09 -47.55
N LEU A 362 -4.61 5.63 -48.19
CA LEU A 362 -6.00 5.19 -47.96
C LEU A 362 -6.26 3.71 -48.34
N ASP A 363 -5.49 3.21 -49.32
CA ASP A 363 -5.64 1.86 -49.88
C ASP A 363 -4.81 0.79 -49.14
N SER A 364 -3.99 1.19 -48.16
CA SER A 364 -3.29 0.27 -47.25
C SER A 364 -4.12 -0.04 -46.02
#